data_AF-A0A1G7BSE4-F1
#
_entry.id   AF-A0A1G7BSE4-F1
#
_cell.length_a   1.000
_cell.length_b   1.000
_cell.length_c   1.000
_cell.angle_alpha   90.00
_cell.angle_beta   90.00
_cell.angle_gamma   90.00
#
_symmetry.space_group_name_H-M   'P 1'
#
loop_
_entity.id
_entity.type
_entity.pdbx_description
1 polymer ?
#
loop_
_entity_poly.entity_id
_entity_poly.type
_entity_poly.pdbx_seq_one_letter_code
_entity_poly.pdbx_strand_id
1 'polypeptide(L)'
;MAVVRQVAPPTLPSAVAAEAGPANVQVNFKVRQQSADALADAAIARGVSQKVLVCQALEAFGVRVSSADLTERPIPKRRGASAARR
;
A
#
# COMPACT_ATOMS: atom_id res chain seq x y z
N MET A 1 -57.35 14.87 -9.53
CA MET A 1 -56.20 15.40 -8.76
C MET A 1 -55.17 14.27 -8.64
N ALA A 2 -53.98 14.42 -9.21
CA ALA A 2 -52.94 13.39 -9.16
C ALA A 2 -51.98 13.69 -8.00
N VAL A 3 -51.80 12.71 -7.11
CA VAL A 3 -50.90 12.79 -5.96
C VAL A 3 -49.49 12.41 -6.43
N VAL A 4 -48.59 13.38 -6.50
CA VAL A 4 -47.17 13.15 -6.79
C VAL A 4 -46.49 12.63 -5.53
N ARG A 5 -46.00 11.39 -5.59
CA ARG A 5 -45.29 10.75 -4.47
C ARG A 5 -43.83 11.22 -4.48
N GLN A 6 -43.45 12.09 -3.54
CA GLN A 6 -42.07 12.52 -3.35
C GLN A 6 -41.22 11.36 -2.84
N VAL A 7 -40.21 10.97 -3.61
CA VAL A 7 -39.18 10.00 -3.20
C VAL A 7 -38.07 10.77 -2.50
N ALA A 8 -37.75 10.40 -1.26
CA ALA A 8 -36.68 11.03 -0.49
C ALA A 8 -35.32 10.84 -1.19
N PRO A 9 -34.45 11.86 -1.21
CA PRO A 9 -33.14 11.75 -1.85
C PRO A 9 -32.27 10.69 -1.14
N PRO A 10 -31.48 9.90 -1.89
CA PRO A 10 -30.62 8.88 -1.31
C PRO A 10 -29.60 9.54 -0.38
N THR A 11 -29.56 9.08 0.87
CA THR A 11 -28.56 9.53 1.83
C THR A 11 -27.23 8.89 1.47
N LEU A 12 -26.33 9.67 0.87
CA LEU A 12 -24.95 9.23 0.66
C LEU A 12 -24.23 9.27 2.02
N PRO A 13 -23.53 8.21 2.42
CA PRO A 13 -22.71 8.25 3.63
C PRO A 13 -21.66 9.35 3.46
N SER A 14 -21.53 10.20 4.48
CA SER A 14 -20.49 11.21 4.53
C SER A 14 -19.14 10.50 4.44
N ALA A 15 -18.46 10.63 3.29
CA ALA A 15 -17.10 10.16 3.13
C ALA A 15 -16.21 11.12 3.94
N VAL A 16 -16.10 10.86 5.23
CA VAL A 16 -15.15 11.56 6.09
C VAL A 16 -13.77 11.16 5.56
N ALA A 17 -13.15 12.05 4.79
CA ALA A 17 -11.76 11.93 4.41
C ALA A 17 -10.96 11.92 5.72
N ALA A 18 -10.50 10.74 6.14
CA ALA A 18 -9.54 10.64 7.22
C ALA A 18 -8.39 11.60 6.90
N GLU A 19 -8.01 12.43 7.86
CA GLU A 19 -6.84 13.32 7.76
C GLU A 19 -5.72 12.59 7.03
N ALA A 20 -5.29 13.15 5.91
CA ALA A 20 -4.25 12.54 5.10
C ALA A 20 -2.98 12.52 5.95
N GLY A 21 -2.67 11.35 6.52
CA GLY A 21 -1.35 11.08 7.07
C GLY A 21 -0.28 11.40 6.02
N PRO A 22 0.99 11.50 6.43
CA PRO A 22 2.07 11.86 5.52
C PRO A 22 1.99 11.04 4.23
N ALA A 23 2.03 11.73 3.09
CA ALA A 23 1.80 11.12 1.79
C ALA A 23 2.83 10.02 1.53
N ASN A 24 2.36 8.88 1.00
CA ASN A 24 3.26 7.82 0.53
C ASN A 24 4.03 8.34 -0.70
N VAL A 25 5.36 8.25 -0.68
CA VAL A 25 6.22 8.62 -1.79
C VAL A 25 6.91 7.37 -2.35
N GLN A 26 7.04 7.30 -3.67
CA GLN A 26 7.75 6.21 -4.34
C GLN A 26 9.20 6.61 -4.64
N VAL A 27 10.14 5.74 -4.27
CA VAL A 27 11.54 5.86 -4.63
C VAL A 27 11.87 4.82 -5.69
N ASN A 28 12.48 5.24 -6.80
CA ASN A 28 12.94 4.36 -7.87
C ASN A 28 14.44 4.52 -8.04
N PHE A 29 15.18 3.41 -8.11
CA PHE A 29 16.61 3.41 -8.39
C PHE A 29 16.95 2.32 -9.40
N LYS A 30 17.98 2.57 -10.21
CA LYS A 30 18.50 1.59 -11.17
C LYS A 30 19.68 0.87 -10.54
N VAL A 31 19.64 -0.45 -10.58
CA VAL A 31 20.73 -1.33 -10.13
C VAL A 31 21.05 -2.36 -11.22
N ARG A 32 22.17 -3.06 -11.08
CA ARG A 32 22.47 -4.22 -11.91
C ARG A 32 21.53 -5.37 -11.55
N GLN A 33 21.21 -6.23 -12.53
CA GLN A 33 20.34 -7.40 -12.34
C GLN A 33 20.78 -8.25 -11.15
N GLN A 34 22.08 -8.57 -11.08
CA GLN A 34 22.66 -9.36 -9.99
C GLN A 34 22.37 -8.76 -8.60
N SER A 35 22.36 -7.44 -8.47
CA SER A 35 22.06 -6.77 -7.19
C SER A 35 20.57 -6.86 -6.86
N ALA A 36 19.69 -6.78 -7.85
CA ALA A 36 18.25 -6.95 -7.67
C ALA A 36 17.91 -8.38 -7.22
N ASP A 37 18.54 -9.39 -7.84
CA ASP A 37 18.36 -10.80 -7.48
C ASP A 37 18.86 -11.06 -6.04
N ALA A 38 20.06 -10.58 -5.71
CA ALA A 38 20.61 -10.70 -4.36
C ALA A 38 19.75 -10.03 -3.29
N LEU A 39 19.12 -8.89 -3.61
CA LEU A 39 18.18 -8.19 -2.71
C LEU A 39 16.93 -9.03 -2.48
N ALA A 40 16.39 -9.63 -3.54
CA ALA A 40 15.20 -10.49 -3.46
C ALA A 40 15.47 -11.73 -2.60
N ASP A 41 16.59 -12.42 -2.84
CA ASP A 41 16.98 -13.61 -2.10
C ASP A 41 17.20 -13.30 -0.61
N ALA A 42 17.89 -12.18 -0.31
CA ALA A 42 18.11 -11.75 1.06
C ALA A 42 16.80 -11.41 1.80
N ALA A 43 15.83 -10.82 1.09
CA ALA A 43 14.52 -10.50 1.66
C ALA A 43 13.73 -11.77 1.98
N ILE A 44 13.73 -12.74 1.05
CA ILE A 44 13.10 -14.06 1.22
C ILE A 44 13.72 -14.81 2.40
N ALA A 45 15.05 -14.90 2.46
CA ALA A 45 15.76 -15.59 3.53
C ALA A 45 15.47 -15.01 4.93
N ARG A 46 15.15 -13.71 5.00
CA ARG A 46 14.80 -13.01 6.24
C ARG A 46 13.30 -12.95 6.52
N GLY A 47 12.46 -13.43 5.60
CA GLY A 47 11.01 -13.39 5.74
C GLY A 47 10.43 -11.97 5.76
N VAL A 48 11.08 -11.01 5.08
CA VAL A 48 10.66 -9.61 5.00
C VAL A 48 10.50 -9.17 3.54
N SER A 49 9.78 -8.07 3.29
CA SER A 49 9.78 -7.45 1.97
C SER A 49 11.12 -6.79 1.63
N GLN A 50 11.40 -6.65 0.33
CA GLN A 50 12.57 -5.88 -0.13
C GLN A 50 12.54 -4.43 0.38
N LYS A 51 11.35 -3.83 0.54
CA LYS A 51 11.19 -2.50 1.13
C LYS A 51 11.74 -2.46 2.56
N VAL A 52 11.27 -3.38 3.41
CA VAL A 52 11.71 -3.45 4.82
C VAL A 52 13.21 -3.71 4.89
N LEU A 53 13.74 -4.61 4.04
CA LEU A 53 15.17 -4.89 3.97
C LEU A 53 16.01 -3.64 3.65
N VAL A 54 15.60 -2.87 2.63
CA VAL A 54 16.29 -1.63 2.25
C VAL A 54 16.17 -0.58 3.37
N CYS A 55 14.99 -0.42 3.95
CA CYS A 55 14.75 0.48 5.08
C CYS A 55 15.61 0.14 6.30
N GLN A 56 15.75 -1.13 6.66
CA GLN A 56 16.65 -1.59 7.72
C GLN A 56 18.12 -1.28 7.40
N ALA A 57 18.55 -1.47 6.16
CA ALA A 57 19.91 -1.16 5.74
C ALA A 57 20.19 0.35 5.81
N LEU A 58 19.23 1.18 5.42
CA LEU A 58 19.33 2.65 5.53
C LEU A 58 19.40 3.09 6.99
N GLU A 59 18.60 2.50 7.87
CA GLU A 59 18.65 2.77 9.32
C GLU A 59 20.00 2.38 9.91
N ALA A 60 20.53 1.20 9.55
CA ALA A 60 21.87 0.76 9.95
C ALA A 60 22.99 1.68 9.44
N PHE A 61 22.76 2.38 8.32
CA PHE A 61 23.66 3.40 7.78
C PHE A 61 23.47 4.78 8.43
N GLY A 62 22.54 4.93 9.37
CA GLY A 62 22.27 6.18 10.09
C GLY A 62 21.23 7.10 9.44
N VAL A 63 20.49 6.62 8.44
CA VAL A 63 19.38 7.37 7.83
C VAL A 63 18.12 7.20 8.68
N ARG A 64 17.43 8.30 9.00
CA ARG A 64 16.13 8.20 9.68
C ARG A 64 15.09 7.57 8.76
N VAL A 65 14.50 6.48 9.22
CA VAL A 65 13.42 5.78 8.55
C VAL A 65 12.18 5.81 9.44
N SER A 66 11.00 5.94 8.82
CA SER A 66 9.73 5.86 9.56
C SER A 66 9.51 4.44 10.08
N SER A 67 9.02 4.30 11.32
CA SER A 67 8.65 2.99 11.88
C SER A 67 7.59 2.27 11.05
N ALA A 68 6.74 3.03 10.34
CA ALA A 68 5.76 2.47 9.41
C ALA A 68 6.40 1.75 8.21
N ASP A 69 7.62 2.12 7.83
CA ASP A 69 8.35 1.52 6.72
C ASP A 69 9.13 0.27 7.11
N LEU A 70 9.49 0.14 8.39
CA LEU A 70 10.08 -1.06 8.98
C LEU A 70 9.05 -2.16 9.25
N THR A 71 7.76 -1.81 9.23
CA THR A 71 6.67 -2.76 9.46
C THR A 71 6.29 -3.46 8.16
N GLU A 72 6.31 -4.79 8.16
CA GLU A 72 5.75 -5.59 7.07
C GLU A 72 4.22 -5.42 7.09
N ARG A 73 3.67 -4.80 6.04
CA ARG A 73 2.22 -4.69 5.90
C ARG A 73 1.74 -5.80 4.96
N PRO A 74 0.78 -6.63 5.38
CA PRO A 74 0.23 -7.63 4.48
C PRO A 74 -0.35 -6.92 3.26
N ILE A 75 0.04 -7.38 2.07
CA ILE A 75 -0.53 -6.90 0.80
C ILE A 75 -2.04 -7.03 0.92
N PRO A 76 -2.82 -5.94 0.77
CA PRO A 76 -4.27 -6.02 0.83
C PRO A 76 -4.74 -7.02 -0.22
N LYS A 77 -5.30 -8.16 0.22
CA LYS A 77 -5.96 -9.10 -0.69
C LYS A 77 -7.06 -8.33 -1.39
N ARG A 78 -6.89 -8.08 -2.69
CA ARG A 78 -7.89 -7.39 -3.52
C ARG A 78 -9.19 -8.20 -3.45
N ARG A 79 -10.13 -7.81 -2.59
CA ARG A 79 -11.50 -8.35 -2.61
C ARG A 79 -12.14 -7.85 -3.90
N GLY A 80 -12.32 -8.75 -4.86
CA GLY A 80 -13.03 -8.46 -6.12
C GLY A 80 -12.13 -8.36 -7.34
N ALA A 81 -11.59 -9.49 -7.80
CA ALA A 81 -11.56 -9.73 -9.24
C ALA A 81 -12.88 -10.41 -9.56
N SER A 82 -13.80 -9.66 -10.16
CA SER A 82 -15.06 -10.19 -10.69
C SER A 82 -14.71 -11.25 -11.73
N ALA A 83 -14.68 -12.53 -11.31
CA ALA A 83 -14.64 -13.68 -12.18
C ALA A 83 -16.06 -13.89 -12.74
N ALA A 84 -16.48 -12.99 -13.61
CA ALA A 84 -17.70 -13.12 -14.39
C ALA A 84 -17.48 -12.47 -15.76
N ARG A 85 -16.81 -13.20 -16.66
CA ARG A 85 -17.11 -13.20 -18.09
C ARG A 85 -17.02 -14.65 -18.58
N ARG A 86 -18.20 -15.29 -18.63
CA ARG A 86 -18.51 -16.26 -19.68
C ARG A 86 -19.01 -15.48 -20.89
#